data_AF-A0A7S0EWN6-F1
#
_entry.id   AF-A0A7S0EWN6-F1
#
_cell.length_a   1.000
_cell.length_b   1.000
_cell.length_c   1.000
_cell.angle_alpha   90.00
_cell.angle_beta   90.00
_cell.angle_gamma   90.00
#
_symmetry.space_group_name_H-M   'P 1'
#
loop_
_entity.id
_entity.type
_entity.pdbx_description
1 polymer ?
#
loop_
_entity_poly.entity_id
_entity_poly.type
_entity_poly.pdbx_seq_one_letter_code
_entity_poly.pdbx_strand_id
1 'polypeptide(L)'
;MDDNRLLTLASNERIRLLGNMKLLFEIRDLLYASPATVTRAGVLFISDEQQWKNYAQSWIDWWAADLPFQVKAEARKEMKAKAEELVEKYCAQVLLEIAMYYTHIVPLLEFGMVQALLNFLQGLWTTDNIGVKDSSALEIYFVFACVWAFGGAMSITSGTDFRKKFSGYWKDTWKTIKFPHRGEIYDVFVDKVKKDFVPWSDVVPELNFDSSTQQMSLVTVPTMETVATSFWLENLLPNKHGAMLIGSAGCGPRGGL
;
A
#
# COMPACT_ATOMS: atom_id res chain seq x y z
N MET A 1 36.35 2.91 7.15
CA MET A 1 37.43 2.91 6.14
C MET A 1 38.68 3.39 6.82
N ASP A 2 39.71 2.54 6.93
CA ASP A 2 40.95 2.87 7.64
C ASP A 2 41.71 4.06 7.07
N ASP A 3 42.60 4.62 7.89
CA ASP A 3 43.56 5.66 7.52
C ASP A 3 44.36 5.32 6.25
N ASN A 4 44.56 4.03 6.02
CA ASN A 4 45.29 3.50 4.87
C ASN A 4 44.56 3.68 3.52
N ARG A 5 43.24 3.91 3.53
CA ARG A 5 42.41 4.12 2.32
C ARG A 5 42.70 3.12 1.18
N LEU A 6 42.98 1.86 1.53
CA LEU A 6 43.32 0.78 0.61
C LEU A 6 42.21 -0.27 0.62
N LEU A 7 41.61 -0.51 -0.54
CA LEU A 7 40.71 -1.61 -0.79
C LEU A 7 41.54 -2.80 -1.28
N THR A 8 41.47 -3.93 -0.58
CA THR A 8 42.14 -5.15 -0.99
C THR A 8 41.11 -6.10 -1.57
N LEU A 9 41.27 -6.49 -2.83
CA LEU A 9 40.40 -7.45 -3.51
C LEU A 9 40.83 -8.89 -3.18
N ALA A 10 39.93 -9.86 -3.40
CA ALA A 10 40.23 -11.29 -3.24
C ALA A 10 41.39 -11.78 -4.12
N SER A 11 41.69 -11.07 -5.22
CA SER A 11 42.85 -11.28 -6.08
C SER A 11 44.18 -10.80 -5.48
N ASN A 12 44.16 -10.25 -4.25
CA ASN A 12 45.25 -9.51 -3.61
C ASN A 12 45.63 -8.18 -4.29
N GLU A 13 44.85 -7.73 -5.27
CA GLU A 13 45.03 -6.39 -5.82
C GLU A 13 44.67 -5.32 -4.78
N ARG A 14 45.47 -4.25 -4.72
CA ARG A 14 45.34 -3.17 -3.75
C ARG A 14 45.00 -1.87 -4.47
N ILE A 15 43.78 -1.40 -4.29
CA ILE A 15 43.28 -0.18 -4.92
C ILE A 15 43.25 0.93 -3.86
N ARG A 16 43.93 2.05 -4.13
CA ARG A 16 43.93 3.21 -3.22
C ARG A 16 42.75 4.12 -3.52
N LEU A 17 41.94 4.43 -2.49
CA LEU A 17 40.86 5.40 -2.58
C LEU A 17 41.42 6.82 -2.56
N LEU A 18 41.08 7.61 -3.57
CA LEU A 18 41.47 9.02 -3.68
C LEU A 18 40.65 9.90 -2.71
N GLY A 19 41.17 11.06 -2.34
CA GLY A 19 40.54 11.94 -1.33
C GLY A 19 39.17 12.50 -1.73
N ASN A 20 38.88 12.56 -3.03
CA ASN A 20 37.59 12.97 -3.59
C ASN A 20 36.56 11.83 -3.66
N MET A 21 36.95 10.58 -3.40
CA MET A 21 36.02 9.46 -3.40
C MET A 21 35.25 9.39 -2.08
N LYS A 22 33.93 9.22 -2.17
CA LYS A 22 33.05 8.97 -1.03
C LYS A 22 32.32 7.66 -1.26
N LEU A 23 32.18 6.88 -0.21
CA LEU A 23 31.43 5.62 -0.21
C LEU A 23 30.27 5.82 0.75
N LEU A 24 29.06 5.70 0.22
CA LEU A 24 27.81 5.81 0.95
C LEU A 24 27.20 4.42 1.06
N PHE A 25 26.70 4.08 2.25
CA PHE A 25 25.95 2.86 2.48
C PHE A 25 24.57 3.23 2.98
N GLU A 26 23.54 2.71 2.33
CA GLU A 26 22.16 2.77 2.80
C GLU A 26 21.85 1.43 3.46
N ILE A 27 21.71 1.43 4.79
CA ILE A 27 21.52 0.23 5.60
C ILE A 27 20.40 0.52 6.59
N ARG A 28 19.52 -0.47 6.81
CA ARG A 28 18.40 -0.36 7.76
C ARG A 28 18.85 -0.34 9.21
N ASP A 29 19.73 -1.27 9.57
CA ASP A 29 20.20 -1.42 10.94
C ASP A 29 21.67 -1.89 10.99
N LEU A 30 22.30 -1.68 12.15
CA LEU A 30 23.67 -2.09 12.44
C LEU A 30 23.73 -3.14 13.55
N LEU A 31 22.65 -3.91 13.75
CA LEU A 31 22.52 -4.85 14.88
C LEU A 31 23.61 -5.92 14.89
N TYR A 32 24.09 -6.29 13.70
CA TYR A 32 25.12 -7.31 13.51
C TYR A 32 26.51 -6.73 13.21
N ALA A 33 26.67 -5.40 13.30
CA ALA A 33 27.96 -4.75 13.11
C ALA A 33 28.66 -4.55 14.45
N SER A 34 29.95 -4.91 14.52
CA SER A 34 30.73 -4.60 15.72
C SER A 34 30.97 -3.09 15.83
N PRO A 35 30.95 -2.49 17.05
CA PRO A 35 31.21 -1.06 17.23
C PRO A 35 32.54 -0.62 16.61
N ALA A 36 33.57 -1.47 16.66
CA ALA A 36 34.88 -1.22 16.04
C ALA A 36 34.84 -1.06 14.50
N THR A 37 33.84 -1.65 13.84
CA THR A 37 33.65 -1.52 12.39
C THR A 37 32.93 -0.21 12.06
N VAL A 38 31.92 0.13 12.86
CA VAL A 38 31.06 1.30 12.65
C VAL A 38 31.78 2.62 12.98
N THR A 39 32.66 2.65 13.99
CA THR A 39 33.41 3.85 14.37
C THR A 39 34.35 4.38 13.27
N ARG A 40 34.67 3.54 12.28
CA ARG A 40 35.49 3.91 11.13
C ARG A 40 34.69 4.56 10.00
N ALA A 41 33.39 4.79 10.19
CA ALA A 41 32.51 5.47 9.26
C ALA A 41 31.73 6.59 9.99
N GLY A 42 31.39 7.65 9.27
CA GLY A 42 30.40 8.61 9.76
C GLY A 42 29.02 7.98 9.65
N VAL A 43 28.28 7.93 10.77
CA VAL A 43 26.91 7.43 10.79
C VAL A 43 25.97 8.63 10.85
N LEU A 44 25.13 8.77 9.82
CA LEU A 44 24.00 9.69 9.83
C LEU A 44 22.75 8.88 10.13
N PHE A 45 22.20 9.05 11.34
CA PHE A 45 20.94 8.42 11.71
C PHE A 45 19.78 9.28 11.21
N ILE A 46 18.87 8.68 10.45
CA ILE A 46 17.65 9.31 9.96
C ILE A 46 16.50 8.78 10.81
N SER A 47 15.74 9.67 11.45
CA SER A 47 14.59 9.29 12.27
C SER A 47 13.39 8.90 11.40
N ASP A 48 12.59 7.93 11.88
CA ASP A 48 11.41 7.41 11.18
C ASP A 48 10.12 8.19 11.48
N GLU A 49 10.10 9.04 12.51
CA GLU A 49 8.88 9.66 13.07
C GLU A 49 8.02 10.45 12.07
N GLN A 50 8.64 11.05 11.05
CA GLN A 50 7.93 11.91 10.08
C GLN A 50 8.10 11.45 8.63
N GLN A 51 8.74 10.30 8.38
CA GLN A 51 9.05 9.88 7.02
C GLN A 51 7.79 9.64 6.19
N TRP A 52 6.78 9.00 6.76
CA TRP A 52 5.53 8.73 6.06
C TRP A 52 4.75 10.01 5.74
N LYS A 53 4.78 11.01 6.65
CA LYS A 53 4.14 12.32 6.42
C LYS A 53 4.80 13.07 5.27
N ASN A 54 6.13 13.12 5.28
CA ASN A 54 6.91 13.79 4.23
C ASN A 54 6.74 13.09 2.87
N TYR A 55 6.67 11.76 2.88
CA TYR A 55 6.42 10.98 1.67
C TYR A 55 5.01 11.22 1.12
N ALA A 56 3.99 11.18 1.98
CA ALA A 56 2.62 11.47 1.58
C ALA A 56 2.48 12.89 1.03
N GLN A 57 3.09 13.89 1.68
CA GLN A 57 3.10 15.26 1.18
C GLN A 57 3.78 15.36 -0.19
N SER A 58 4.95 14.76 -0.35
CA SER A 58 5.69 14.77 -1.63
C SER A 58 4.91 14.09 -2.75
N TRP A 59 4.21 12.99 -2.43
CA TRP A 59 3.35 12.30 -3.38
C TRP A 59 2.12 13.13 -3.73
N ILE A 60 1.49 13.81 -2.76
CA ILE A 60 0.35 14.71 -3.02
C ILE A 60 0.81 15.88 -3.89
N ASP A 61 1.99 16.45 -3.64
CA ASP A 61 2.56 17.52 -4.45
C ASP A 61 2.82 17.06 -5.89
N TRP A 62 3.38 15.86 -6.06
CA TRP A 62 3.59 15.24 -7.35
C TRP A 62 2.27 14.93 -8.06
N TRP A 63 1.33 14.25 -7.40
CA TRP A 63 0.02 13.91 -7.95
C TRP A 63 -0.71 15.19 -8.36
N ALA A 64 -0.75 16.19 -7.48
CA ALA A 64 -1.32 17.48 -7.77
C ALA A 64 -0.67 18.07 -9.02
N ALA A 65 0.65 18.04 -9.18
CA ALA A 65 1.40 18.59 -10.31
C ALA A 65 1.30 17.79 -11.62
N ASP A 66 1.11 16.47 -11.55
CA ASP A 66 1.07 15.55 -12.70
C ASP A 66 -0.35 15.22 -13.16
N LEU A 67 -1.39 15.68 -12.43
CA LEU A 67 -2.79 15.54 -12.82
C LEU A 67 -2.98 15.88 -14.32
N PRO A 68 -3.35 14.92 -15.19
CA PRO A 68 -3.50 15.12 -16.64
C PRO A 68 -4.72 15.98 -17.02
N PHE A 69 -5.28 16.71 -16.07
CA PHE A 69 -6.53 17.42 -16.25
C PHE A 69 -6.31 18.86 -16.72
N GLN A 70 -7.10 19.30 -17.70
CA GLN A 70 -7.47 20.71 -17.89
C GLN A 70 -8.38 21.21 -16.75
N VAL A 71 -8.01 20.91 -15.50
CA VAL A 71 -8.69 21.42 -14.32
C VAL A 71 -8.14 22.82 -14.05
N LYS A 72 -9.04 23.78 -13.83
CA LYS A 72 -8.67 25.14 -13.45
C LYS A 72 -7.77 25.10 -12.22
N ALA A 73 -6.78 26.01 -12.16
CA ALA A 73 -5.82 26.07 -11.05
C ALA A 73 -6.48 26.09 -9.66
N GLU A 74 -7.69 26.66 -9.55
CA GLU A 74 -8.49 26.71 -8.34
C GLU A 74 -8.95 25.32 -7.85
N ALA A 75 -9.51 24.50 -8.74
CA ALA A 75 -9.98 23.16 -8.40
C ALA A 75 -8.82 22.18 -8.13
N ARG A 76 -7.65 22.39 -8.76
CA ARG A 76 -6.42 21.66 -8.42
C ARG A 76 -6.00 21.92 -6.97
N LYS A 77 -6.05 23.18 -6.54
CA LYS A 77 -5.72 23.59 -5.17
C LYS A 77 -6.71 23.01 -4.17
N GLU A 78 -8.00 22.98 -4.50
CA GLU A 78 -9.05 22.38 -3.66
C GLU A 78 -8.86 20.87 -3.51
N MET A 79 -8.60 20.14 -4.59
CA MET A 79 -8.34 18.70 -4.54
C MET A 79 -7.08 18.36 -3.74
N LYS A 80 -6.01 19.15 -3.91
CA LYS A 80 -4.79 19.01 -3.11
C LYS A 80 -5.08 19.21 -1.62
N ALA A 81 -5.74 20.30 -1.25
CA ALA A 81 -6.09 20.59 0.14
C ALA A 81 -6.95 19.48 0.76
N LYS A 82 -7.89 18.93 -0.02
CA LYS A 82 -8.69 17.79 0.43
C LYS A 82 -7.85 16.52 0.59
N ALA A 83 -6.92 16.22 -0.31
CA ALA A 83 -6.02 15.08 -0.15
C ALA A 83 -5.17 15.19 1.13
N GLU A 84 -4.64 16.38 1.42
CA GLU A 84 -3.89 16.66 2.66
C GLU A 84 -4.76 16.47 3.91
N GLU A 85 -6.00 17.00 3.89
CA GLU A 85 -6.98 16.81 4.97
C GLU A 85 -7.28 15.32 5.21
N LEU A 86 -7.49 14.54 4.14
CA LEU A 86 -7.79 13.12 4.24
C LEU A 86 -6.61 12.33 4.82
N VAL A 87 -5.38 12.62 4.39
CA VAL A 87 -4.20 11.94 4.94
C VAL A 87 -4.06 12.22 6.43
N GLU A 88 -4.17 13.47 6.88
CA GLU A 88 -4.03 13.80 8.31
C GLU A 88 -5.20 13.24 9.14
N LYS A 89 -6.44 13.29 8.61
CA LYS A 89 -7.65 12.78 9.27
C LYS A 89 -7.59 11.27 9.50
N TYR A 90 -7.24 10.50 8.48
CA TYR A 90 -7.34 9.04 8.52
C TYR A 90 -6.02 8.36 8.88
N CYS A 91 -4.90 8.73 8.25
CA CYS A 91 -3.67 7.94 8.36
C CYS A 91 -3.10 7.96 9.77
N ALA A 92 -3.00 9.12 10.42
CA ALA A 92 -2.40 9.23 11.75
C ALA A 92 -3.16 8.39 12.80
N GLN A 93 -4.50 8.47 12.78
CA GLN A 93 -5.34 7.74 13.74
C GLN A 93 -5.32 6.23 13.47
N VAL A 94 -5.40 5.80 12.20
CA VAL A 94 -5.41 4.38 11.84
C VAL A 94 -4.06 3.74 12.11
N LEU A 95 -2.94 4.42 11.82
CA LEU A 95 -1.60 3.93 12.11
C LEU A 95 -1.39 3.72 13.63
N LEU A 96 -1.82 4.70 14.45
CA LEU A 96 -1.72 4.59 15.91
C LEU A 96 -2.54 3.41 16.44
N GLU A 97 -3.77 3.25 15.96
CA GLU A 97 -4.66 2.15 16.35
C GLU A 97 -4.03 0.79 15.99
N ILE A 98 -3.49 0.66 14.79
CA ILE A 98 -2.81 -0.56 14.32
C ILE A 98 -1.61 -0.89 15.18
N ALA A 99 -0.77 0.10 15.47
CA ALA A 99 0.41 -0.08 16.31
C ALA A 99 0.07 -0.55 17.73
N MET A 100 -1.10 -0.16 18.26
CA MET A 100 -1.52 -0.48 19.62
C MET A 100 -2.25 -1.83 19.75
N TYR A 101 -3.10 -2.20 18.77
CA TYR A 101 -4.11 -3.24 18.99
C TYR A 101 -4.14 -4.37 17.95
N TYR A 102 -3.31 -4.29 16.91
CA TYR A 102 -3.36 -5.20 15.76
C TYR A 102 -1.99 -5.80 15.47
N THR A 103 -2.01 -7.02 14.94
CA THR A 103 -0.82 -7.69 14.43
C THR A 103 -1.06 -8.13 12.99
N HIS A 104 -0.10 -7.82 12.13
CA HIS A 104 -0.08 -8.29 10.74
C HIS A 104 0.60 -9.66 10.66
N ILE A 105 0.31 -10.40 9.58
CA ILE A 105 0.97 -11.70 9.32
C ILE A 105 2.49 -11.51 9.17
N VAL A 106 2.89 -10.38 8.58
CA VAL A 106 4.28 -9.98 8.38
C VAL A 106 4.54 -8.64 9.07
N PRO A 107 5.74 -8.40 9.59
CA PRO A 107 6.08 -7.10 10.16
C PRO A 107 6.03 -6.03 9.05
N LEU A 108 5.09 -5.09 9.17
CA LEU A 108 4.94 -3.97 8.25
C LEU A 108 5.38 -2.67 8.94
N LEU A 109 6.09 -1.85 8.18
CA LEU A 109 6.44 -0.49 8.60
C LEU A 109 5.28 0.45 8.29
N GLU A 110 5.09 1.47 9.13
CA GLU A 110 4.10 2.55 8.90
C GLU A 110 4.27 3.18 7.52
N PHE A 111 5.52 3.45 7.14
CA PHE A 111 5.89 3.95 5.82
C PHE A 111 5.41 3.03 4.69
N GLY A 112 5.58 1.70 4.85
CA GLY A 112 5.16 0.73 3.84
C GLY A 112 3.64 0.68 3.67
N MET A 113 2.88 0.83 4.76
CA MET A 113 1.42 0.89 4.72
C MET A 113 0.92 2.16 4.02
N VAL A 114 1.53 3.31 4.33
CA VAL A 114 1.20 4.58 3.66
C VAL A 114 1.60 4.52 2.18
N GLN A 115 2.74 3.94 1.84
CA GLN A 115 3.13 3.74 0.45
C GLN A 115 2.11 2.87 -0.32
N ALA A 116 1.61 1.79 0.29
CA ALA A 116 0.56 0.97 -0.32
C ALA A 116 -0.72 1.77 -0.55
N LEU A 117 -1.14 2.59 0.41
CA LEU A 117 -2.30 3.49 0.27
C LEU A 117 -2.13 4.43 -0.93
N LEU A 118 -1.00 5.13 -1.04
CA LEU A 118 -0.76 6.08 -2.11
C LEU A 118 -0.68 5.39 -3.48
N ASN A 119 -0.09 4.21 -3.55
CA ASN A 119 -0.06 3.40 -4.77
C ASN A 119 -1.45 2.96 -5.22
N PHE A 120 -2.33 2.59 -4.29
CA PHE A 120 -3.74 2.31 -4.58
C PHE A 120 -4.46 3.56 -5.10
N LEU A 121 -4.26 4.69 -4.43
CA LEU A 121 -4.83 5.97 -4.83
C LEU A 121 -4.39 6.40 -6.22
N GLN A 122 -3.14 6.14 -6.61
CA GLN A 122 -2.67 6.46 -7.96
C GLN A 122 -3.51 5.81 -9.07
N GLY A 123 -3.94 4.56 -8.88
CA GLY A 123 -4.80 3.87 -9.85
C GLY A 123 -6.30 4.20 -9.69
N LEU A 124 -6.75 4.56 -8.49
CA LEU A 124 -8.14 4.91 -8.22
C LEU A 124 -8.48 6.35 -8.58
N TRP A 125 -7.57 7.29 -8.38
CA TRP A 125 -7.74 8.71 -8.64
C TRP A 125 -7.51 9.08 -10.11
N THR A 126 -8.26 8.42 -10.99
CA THR A 126 -8.27 8.65 -12.43
C THR A 126 -9.43 9.54 -12.87
N THR A 127 -9.33 10.07 -14.09
CA THR A 127 -10.36 10.90 -14.75
C THR A 127 -11.74 10.26 -14.72
N ASP A 128 -11.77 8.94 -14.91
CA ASP A 128 -13.00 8.17 -15.08
C ASP A 128 -13.73 7.94 -13.75
N ASN A 129 -12.98 7.93 -12.64
CA ASN A 129 -13.50 7.61 -11.32
C ASN A 129 -13.91 8.86 -10.52
N ILE A 130 -13.08 9.91 -10.51
CA ILE A 130 -13.37 11.12 -9.70
C ILE A 130 -14.28 12.08 -10.48
N GLY A 131 -14.07 12.21 -11.80
CA GLY A 131 -14.63 13.29 -12.59
C GLY A 131 -14.10 14.67 -12.17
N VAL A 132 -14.53 15.74 -12.86
CA VAL A 132 -13.99 17.10 -12.67
C VAL A 132 -14.65 17.88 -11.51
N LYS A 133 -15.73 17.36 -10.90
CA LYS A 133 -16.60 18.15 -9.99
C LYS A 133 -16.91 17.54 -8.62
N ASP A 134 -16.69 16.24 -8.40
CA ASP A 134 -17.13 15.60 -7.15
C ASP A 134 -15.99 15.42 -6.15
N SER A 135 -15.78 16.46 -5.34
CA SER A 135 -14.94 16.41 -4.15
C SER A 135 -15.31 15.23 -3.24
N SER A 136 -16.60 14.87 -3.13
CA SER A 136 -17.08 13.75 -2.30
C SER A 136 -16.60 12.38 -2.78
N ALA A 137 -16.37 12.20 -4.08
CA ALA A 137 -15.88 10.93 -4.63
C ALA A 137 -14.47 10.60 -4.16
N LEU A 138 -13.63 11.64 -3.98
CA LEU A 138 -12.26 11.48 -3.48
C LEU A 138 -12.22 10.80 -2.12
N GLU A 139 -13.11 11.20 -1.21
CA GLU A 139 -13.15 10.65 0.15
C GLU A 139 -13.60 9.17 0.15
N ILE A 140 -14.51 8.78 -0.75
CA ILE A 140 -14.97 7.38 -0.88
C ILE A 140 -13.85 6.48 -1.39
N TYR A 141 -13.17 6.87 -2.47
CA TYR A 141 -12.02 6.11 -2.99
C TYR A 141 -10.86 6.08 -1.99
N PHE A 142 -10.66 7.16 -1.24
CA PHE A 142 -9.64 7.22 -0.20
C PHE A 142 -9.93 6.26 0.93
N VAL A 143 -11.16 6.24 1.45
CA VAL A 143 -11.57 5.29 2.49
C VAL A 143 -11.46 3.85 1.99
N PHE A 144 -11.88 3.59 0.76
CA PHE A 144 -11.74 2.26 0.14
C PHE A 144 -10.28 1.81 0.06
N ALA A 145 -9.38 2.69 -0.39
CA ALA A 145 -7.95 2.41 -0.44
C ALA A 145 -7.33 2.20 0.95
N CYS A 146 -7.72 3.01 1.95
CA CYS A 146 -7.25 2.87 3.33
C CYS A 146 -7.59 1.51 3.93
N VAL A 147 -8.84 1.07 3.76
CA VAL A 147 -9.29 -0.23 4.28
C VAL A 147 -8.40 -1.36 3.76
N TRP A 148 -8.06 -1.34 2.48
CA TRP A 148 -7.23 -2.38 1.87
C TRP A 148 -5.73 -2.21 2.13
N ALA A 149 -5.22 -0.98 2.17
CA ALA A 149 -3.80 -0.71 2.45
C ALA A 149 -3.39 -1.11 3.86
N PHE A 150 -4.23 -0.78 4.84
CA PHE A 150 -3.97 -1.07 6.24
C PHE A 150 -4.48 -2.44 6.66
N GLY A 151 -5.67 -2.84 6.19
CA GLY A 151 -6.34 -4.06 6.59
C GLY A 151 -6.00 -5.29 5.76
N GLY A 152 -5.49 -5.13 4.53
CA GLY A 152 -5.27 -6.24 3.60
C GLY A 152 -4.24 -7.28 4.05
N ALA A 153 -3.27 -6.87 4.87
CA ALA A 153 -2.26 -7.77 5.44
C ALA A 153 -2.66 -8.38 6.81
N MET A 154 -3.86 -8.09 7.29
CA MET A 154 -4.40 -8.67 8.52
C MET A 154 -5.05 -10.01 8.23
N SER A 155 -4.81 -10.99 9.10
CA SER A 155 -5.47 -12.29 9.04
C SER A 155 -5.66 -12.84 10.45
N ILE A 156 -6.20 -14.04 10.54
CA ILE A 156 -6.38 -14.75 11.80
C ILE A 156 -5.00 -15.07 12.37
N THR A 157 -4.63 -14.39 13.44
CA THR A 157 -3.35 -14.60 14.14
C THR A 157 -3.66 -14.94 15.59
N SER A 158 -3.04 -16.01 16.11
CA SER A 158 -3.24 -16.46 17.51
C SER A 158 -4.71 -16.68 17.89
N GLY A 159 -5.53 -17.19 16.97
CA GLY A 159 -6.96 -17.46 17.18
C GLY A 159 -7.86 -16.23 17.22
N THR A 160 -7.31 -15.02 17.05
CA THR A 160 -8.08 -13.77 16.94
C THR A 160 -8.15 -13.33 15.49
N ASP A 161 -9.36 -13.02 15.03
CA ASP A 161 -9.60 -12.51 13.69
C ASP A 161 -9.41 -10.98 13.67
N PHE A 162 -8.18 -10.54 13.39
CA PHE A 162 -7.83 -9.11 13.32
C PHE A 162 -8.53 -8.40 12.16
N ARG A 163 -8.83 -9.13 11.07
CA ARG A 163 -9.55 -8.59 9.91
C ARG A 163 -10.97 -8.18 10.32
N LYS A 164 -11.70 -9.05 11.03
CA LYS A 164 -13.03 -8.73 11.57
C LYS A 164 -13.01 -7.65 12.63
N LYS A 165 -12.03 -7.68 13.53
CA LYS A 165 -11.87 -6.66 14.57
C LYS A 165 -11.67 -5.27 13.94
N PHE A 166 -10.82 -5.18 12.92
CA PHE A 166 -10.58 -3.94 12.18
C PHE A 166 -11.83 -3.49 11.43
N SER A 167 -12.58 -4.44 10.84
CA SER A 167 -13.87 -4.14 10.21
C SER A 167 -14.88 -3.54 11.20
N GLY A 168 -14.94 -4.03 12.44
CA GLY A 168 -15.79 -3.47 13.50
C GLY A 168 -15.34 -2.05 13.89
N TYR A 169 -14.06 -1.91 14.22
CA TYR A 169 -13.44 -0.63 14.56
C TYR A 169 -13.69 0.44 13.50
N TRP A 170 -13.50 0.10 12.22
CA TRP A 170 -13.67 1.05 11.12
C TRP A 170 -15.11 1.55 11.04
N LYS A 171 -16.09 0.65 11.13
CA LYS A 171 -17.52 0.99 11.08
C LYS A 171 -17.98 1.82 12.29
N ASP A 172 -17.38 1.60 13.46
CA ASP A 172 -17.73 2.33 14.68
C ASP A 172 -17.11 3.74 14.72
N THR A 173 -15.85 3.85 14.27
CA THR A 173 -15.06 5.07 14.30
C THR A 173 -15.48 6.04 13.20
N TRP A 174 -15.63 5.54 11.97
CA TRP A 174 -15.86 6.37 10.79
C TRP A 174 -17.33 6.34 10.37
N LYS A 175 -18.06 7.41 10.69
CA LYS A 175 -19.49 7.56 10.37
C LYS A 175 -19.77 8.44 9.15
N THR A 176 -18.75 9.13 8.63
CA THR A 176 -18.87 10.02 7.46
C THR A 176 -19.23 9.24 6.21
N ILE A 177 -18.53 8.13 5.96
CA ILE A 177 -18.81 7.22 4.87
C ILE A 177 -19.33 5.91 5.45
N LYS A 178 -20.57 5.56 5.08
CA LYS A 178 -21.25 4.41 5.64
C LYS A 178 -21.00 3.18 4.79
N PHE A 179 -20.46 2.14 5.42
CA PHE A 179 -20.43 0.81 4.84
C PHE A 179 -21.78 0.11 5.05
N PRO A 180 -22.14 -0.85 4.17
CA PRO A 180 -23.28 -1.74 4.41
C PRO A 180 -23.22 -2.38 5.81
N HIS A 181 -24.37 -2.40 6.49
CA HIS A 181 -24.46 -2.95 7.85
C HIS A 181 -24.20 -4.47 7.86
N ARG A 182 -24.59 -5.15 6.77
CA ARG A 182 -24.35 -6.58 6.55
C ARG A 182 -23.07 -6.78 5.73
N GLY A 183 -22.19 -7.68 6.17
CA GLY A 183 -20.90 -7.98 5.53
C GLY A 183 -19.72 -7.25 6.17
N GLU A 184 -18.50 -7.59 5.76
CA GLU A 184 -17.27 -6.94 6.22
C GLU A 184 -16.95 -5.72 5.34
N ILE A 185 -16.11 -4.80 5.83
CA ILE A 185 -15.66 -3.64 5.02
C ILE A 185 -14.85 -4.06 3.78
N TYR A 186 -14.38 -5.30 3.71
CA TYR A 186 -13.64 -5.86 2.59
C TYR A 186 -14.55 -6.45 1.51
N ASP A 187 -15.82 -6.72 1.82
CA ASP A 187 -16.77 -7.37 0.92
C ASP A 187 -17.40 -6.38 -0.08
N VAL A 188 -16.95 -5.13 -0.07
CA VAL A 188 -17.49 -4.06 -0.92
C VAL A 188 -16.49 -3.56 -1.95
N PHE A 189 -17.04 -3.09 -3.06
CA PHE A 189 -16.40 -2.42 -4.18
C PHE A 189 -17.05 -1.05 -4.41
N VAL A 190 -16.32 -0.11 -5.01
CA VAL A 190 -16.85 1.23 -5.33
C VAL A 190 -17.37 1.25 -6.77
N ASP A 191 -18.69 1.37 -6.94
CA ASP A 191 -19.31 1.52 -8.26
C ASP A 191 -18.96 2.89 -8.86
N LYS A 192 -18.37 2.89 -10.06
CA LYS A 192 -17.95 4.11 -10.79
C LYS A 192 -19.13 5.03 -11.13
N VAL A 193 -20.33 4.49 -11.32
CA VAL A 193 -21.51 5.24 -11.74
C VAL A 193 -22.26 5.81 -10.54
N LYS A 194 -22.51 4.97 -9.53
CA LYS A 194 -23.26 5.38 -8.33
C LYS A 194 -22.39 6.10 -7.29
N LYS A 195 -21.06 5.93 -7.37
CA LYS A 195 -20.10 6.43 -6.37
C LYS A 195 -20.48 5.97 -4.96
N ASP A 196 -20.91 4.72 -4.84
CA ASP A 196 -21.35 4.10 -3.59
C ASP A 196 -20.80 2.67 -3.50
N PHE A 197 -20.81 2.12 -2.28
CA PHE A 197 -20.33 0.77 -2.02
C PHE A 197 -21.36 -0.29 -2.44
N VAL A 198 -20.94 -1.16 -3.34
CA VAL A 198 -21.69 -2.31 -3.84
C VAL A 198 -20.94 -3.58 -3.45
N PRO A 199 -21.61 -4.67 -3.04
CA PRO A 199 -20.91 -5.89 -2.66
C PRO A 199 -20.17 -6.52 -3.85
N TRP A 200 -19.01 -7.13 -3.59
CA TRP A 200 -18.24 -7.87 -4.61
C TRP A 200 -19.04 -9.01 -5.24
N SER A 201 -20.05 -9.54 -4.54
CA SER A 201 -20.96 -10.59 -5.05
C SER A 201 -21.56 -10.24 -6.41
N ASP A 202 -21.82 -8.97 -6.67
CA ASP A 202 -22.48 -8.51 -7.90
C ASP A 202 -21.50 -8.42 -9.07
N VAL A 203 -20.20 -8.51 -8.79
CA VAL A 203 -19.08 -8.38 -9.75
C VAL A 203 -18.42 -9.74 -10.00
N VAL A 204 -18.72 -10.78 -9.20
CA VAL A 204 -18.14 -12.11 -9.40
C VAL A 204 -18.67 -12.72 -10.71
N PRO A 205 -17.79 -13.02 -11.69
CA PRO A 205 -18.21 -13.66 -12.93
C PRO A 205 -18.62 -15.12 -12.68
N GLU A 206 -19.70 -15.55 -13.33
CA GLU A 206 -20.10 -16.96 -13.29
C GLU A 206 -19.07 -17.82 -14.05
N LEU A 207 -18.51 -18.82 -13.37
CA LEU A 207 -17.56 -19.75 -13.97
C LEU A 207 -18.29 -20.83 -14.75
N ASN A 208 -18.24 -20.75 -16.08
CA ASN A 208 -18.64 -21.86 -16.96
C ASN A 208 -17.48 -22.85 -17.09
N PHE A 209 -17.42 -23.81 -16.14
CA PHE A 209 -16.44 -24.90 -16.18
C PHE A 209 -17.04 -26.16 -16.80
N ASP A 210 -16.39 -26.66 -17.85
CA ASP A 210 -16.69 -27.95 -18.44
C ASP A 210 -15.56 -28.94 -18.12
N SER A 211 -15.88 -29.90 -17.25
CA SER A 211 -14.96 -30.95 -16.78
C SER A 211 -14.44 -31.89 -17.88
N SER A 212 -15.06 -31.87 -19.08
CA SER A 212 -14.65 -32.70 -20.20
C SER A 212 -13.55 -32.06 -21.06
N THR A 213 -13.47 -30.72 -21.06
CA THR A 213 -12.56 -29.96 -21.93
C THR A 213 -11.42 -29.28 -21.15
N GLN A 214 -11.59 -29.04 -19.85
CA GLN A 214 -10.60 -28.34 -19.03
C GLN A 214 -10.18 -29.14 -17.80
N GLN A 215 -8.86 -29.18 -17.54
CA GLN A 215 -8.34 -29.76 -16.30
C GLN A 215 -8.56 -28.81 -15.13
N MET A 216 -9.12 -29.31 -14.03
CA MET A 216 -9.37 -28.53 -12.80
C MET A 216 -8.10 -27.87 -12.23
N SER A 217 -6.92 -28.43 -12.49
CA SER A 217 -5.63 -27.86 -12.07
C SER A 217 -5.28 -26.53 -12.75
N LEU A 218 -5.91 -26.21 -13.88
CA LEU A 218 -5.68 -25.01 -14.67
C LEU A 218 -6.78 -23.94 -14.48
N VAL A 219 -7.87 -24.28 -13.80
CA VAL A 219 -9.03 -23.41 -13.62
C VAL A 219 -9.10 -22.97 -12.16
N THR A 220 -9.09 -21.65 -11.93
CA THR A 220 -9.31 -21.07 -10.60
C THR A 220 -10.75 -20.58 -10.52
N VAL A 221 -11.49 -21.01 -9.50
CA VAL A 221 -12.87 -20.55 -9.28
C VAL A 221 -12.81 -19.09 -8.80
N PRO A 222 -13.42 -18.12 -9.52
CA PRO A 222 -13.47 -16.74 -9.08
C PRO A 222 -14.33 -16.64 -7.81
N THR A 223 -13.69 -16.42 -6.68
CA THR A 223 -14.35 -16.06 -5.42
C THR A 223 -14.34 -14.54 -5.24
N MET A 224 -15.14 -14.00 -4.32
CA MET A 224 -15.11 -12.57 -3.97
C MET A 224 -13.69 -12.10 -3.64
N GLU A 225 -12.91 -12.90 -2.90
CA GLU A 225 -11.51 -12.59 -2.56
C GLU A 225 -10.58 -12.62 -3.78
N THR A 226 -10.80 -13.55 -4.71
CA THR A 226 -10.01 -13.63 -5.96
C THR A 226 -10.28 -12.43 -6.86
N VAL A 227 -11.55 -12.02 -6.98
CA VAL A 227 -11.95 -10.84 -7.76
C VAL A 227 -11.40 -9.56 -7.14
N ALA A 228 -11.51 -9.40 -5.82
CA ALA A 228 -10.94 -8.24 -5.13
C ALA A 228 -9.42 -8.17 -5.27
N THR A 229 -8.72 -9.31 -5.15
CA THR A 229 -7.26 -9.36 -5.35
C THR A 229 -6.87 -9.02 -6.79
N SER A 230 -7.60 -9.57 -7.76
CA SER A 230 -7.36 -9.30 -9.19
C SER A 230 -7.59 -7.81 -9.51
N PHE A 231 -8.64 -7.21 -8.95
CA PHE A 231 -8.90 -5.78 -9.08
C PHE A 231 -7.71 -4.93 -8.59
N TRP A 232 -7.13 -5.25 -7.43
CA TRP A 232 -5.97 -4.52 -6.92
C TRP A 232 -4.72 -4.73 -7.78
N LEU A 233 -4.51 -5.94 -8.31
CA LEU A 233 -3.41 -6.20 -9.24
C LEU A 233 -3.58 -5.40 -10.53
N GLU A 234 -4.77 -5.40 -11.12
CA GLU A 234 -5.09 -4.61 -12.32
C GLU A 234 -4.94 -3.10 -12.09
N ASN A 235 -5.15 -2.62 -10.85
CA ASN A 235 -4.93 -1.23 -10.47
C ASN A 235 -3.45 -0.88 -10.32
N LEU A 236 -2.62 -1.81 -9.83
CA LEU A 236 -1.20 -1.59 -9.55
C LEU A 236 -0.28 -1.83 -10.76
N LEU A 237 -0.60 -2.82 -11.60
CA LEU A 237 0.24 -3.24 -12.73
C LEU A 237 0.48 -2.13 -13.78
N PRO A 238 -0.51 -1.33 -14.21
CA PRO A 238 -0.29 -0.24 -15.16
C PRO A 238 0.70 0.81 -14.64
N ASN A 239 0.71 1.03 -13.32
CA ASN A 239 1.62 1.95 -12.65
C ASN A 239 2.97 1.30 -12.26
N LYS A 240 3.20 0.04 -12.64
CA LYS A 240 4.41 -0.75 -12.35
C LYS A 240 4.71 -0.88 -10.85
N HIS A 241 3.66 -0.87 -10.02
CA HIS A 241 3.79 -1.09 -8.58
C HIS A 241 3.75 -2.57 -8.26
N GLY A 242 4.75 -3.05 -7.52
CA GLY A 242 4.77 -4.42 -7.01
C GLY A 242 3.89 -4.60 -5.78
N ALA A 243 3.26 -5.77 -5.67
CA ALA A 243 2.52 -6.18 -4.47
C ALA A 243 2.98 -7.56 -4.00
N MET A 244 2.94 -7.80 -2.70
CA MET A 244 3.22 -9.10 -2.09
C MET A 244 1.90 -9.75 -1.67
N LEU A 245 1.59 -10.90 -2.24
CA LEU A 245 0.45 -11.73 -1.84
C LEU A 245 0.94 -12.79 -0.85
N ILE A 246 0.27 -12.88 0.30
CA ILE A 246 0.62 -13.80 1.37
C ILE A 246 -0.51 -14.82 1.51
N GLY A 247 -0.14 -16.10 1.55
CA GLY A 247 -1.08 -17.20 1.79
C GLY A 247 -0.34 -18.47 2.17
N SER A 248 -1.07 -19.47 2.66
CA SER A 248 -0.52 -20.81 2.87
C SER A 248 -0.06 -21.44 1.55
N ALA A 249 0.87 -22.38 1.64
CA ALA A 249 1.39 -23.08 0.47
C ALA A 249 0.25 -23.72 -0.34
N GLY A 250 0.19 -23.41 -1.63
CA GLY A 250 -0.83 -23.95 -2.54
C GLY A 250 -2.12 -23.13 -2.66
N CYS A 251 -2.26 -22.01 -1.95
CA CYS A 251 -3.45 -21.15 -1.97
C CYS A 251 -3.38 -19.97 -2.97
N GLY A 252 -2.31 -19.87 -3.76
CA GLY A 252 -2.16 -18.81 -4.76
C GLY A 252 -2.79 -19.16 -6.12
N PRO A 253 -3.24 -18.16 -6.90
CA PRO A 253 -3.69 -18.37 -8.26
C PRO A 253 -2.53 -18.92 -9.10
N ARG A 254 -2.61 -20.20 -9.48
CA ARG A 254 -1.62 -20.84 -10.36
C ARG A 254 -1.82 -20.49 -11.84
N GLY A 255 -2.87 -19.74 -12.17
CA GLY A 255 -3.27 -19.48 -13.56
C GLY A 255 -3.65 -18.02 -13.87
N GLY A 256 -3.12 -17.03 -13.15
CA GLY A 256 -3.54 -15.63 -13.32
C GLY A 256 -2.50 -14.56 -12.98
N LEU A 257 -1.21 -14.86 -13.11
CA LEU A 257 -0.13 -13.86 -13.12
C LEU A 257 0.43 -13.75 -14.54
#